data_AF-A0AAV6B443-F1
#
_entry.id   AF-A0AAV6B443-F1
#
_cell.length_a   1.000
_cell.length_b   1.000
_cell.length_c   1.000
_cell.angle_alpha   90.00
_cell.angle_beta   90.00
_cell.angle_gamma   90.00
#
_symmetry.space_group_name_H-M   'P 1'
#
loop_
_entity.id
_entity.type
_entity.pdbx_description
1 polymer ?
#
loop_
_entity_poly.entity_id
_entity_poly.type
_entity_poly.pdbx_seq_one_letter_code
_entity_poly.pdbx_strand_id
1 'polypeptide(L)'
;MKKQARREFLAEVGRGMVVATVGYSLASELGLATTFAADAPDALTFGELESLVCLMQETPANKLLPELTTKLKAGTDLKRLTAAAALANARTFGGEDYVGFHTMMALSPALHMARELPDAQQALPVFKVLYRNTTRIQEKGGRKDEVLHAVAPGKLPAAQTKSGEALRALVRQKDVANAEQTLAALISRSEGDAFNDLLHAVQDNTEVHRVVLPYRSWDLLDLIGHHHAHTLLRQSVRYCVKAESHPRNAVWDEPRTLLPKVLEEHRL
;
A
#
# COMPACT_ATOMS: atom_id res chain seq x y z
N MET A 1 -22.25 34.82 12.27
CA MET A 1 -21.85 34.12 13.51
C MET A 1 -23.10 33.50 14.14
N LYS A 2 -23.30 32.17 14.04
CA LYS A 2 -24.39 31.46 14.72
C LYS A 2 -23.91 31.08 16.12
N LYS A 3 -24.72 31.37 17.16
CA LYS A 3 -24.47 30.95 18.54
C LYS A 3 -24.57 29.41 18.62
N GLN A 4 -23.46 28.72 18.80
CA GLN A 4 -23.45 27.34 19.32
C GLN A 4 -24.11 27.35 20.70
N ALA A 5 -25.06 26.45 20.93
CA ALA A 5 -25.83 26.45 22.16
C ALA A 5 -24.99 25.84 23.29
N ARG A 6 -24.99 26.45 24.50
CA ARG A 6 -24.27 25.96 25.69
C ARG A 6 -24.44 24.45 25.98
N ARG A 7 -25.54 23.85 25.52
CA ARG A 7 -25.81 22.41 25.63
C ARG A 7 -24.89 21.54 24.75
N GLU A 8 -24.52 22.02 23.57
CA GLU A 8 -23.58 21.32 22.67
C GLU A 8 -22.18 21.34 23.27
N PHE A 9 -21.74 22.49 23.80
CA PHE A 9 -20.43 22.62 24.46
C PHE A 9 -20.29 21.70 25.69
N LEU A 10 -21.30 21.64 26.56
CA LEU A 10 -21.25 20.74 27.71
C LEU A 10 -21.30 19.25 27.30
N ALA A 11 -21.99 18.92 26.20
CA ALA A 11 -21.98 17.58 25.65
C ALA A 11 -20.61 17.19 25.07
N GLU A 12 -19.88 18.13 24.46
CA GLU A 12 -18.52 17.91 23.95
C GLU A 12 -17.50 17.70 25.08
N VAL A 13 -17.53 18.56 26.11
CA VAL A 13 -16.62 18.44 27.27
C VAL A 13 -16.83 17.12 28.02
N GLY A 14 -18.08 16.70 28.20
CA GLY A 14 -18.40 15.42 28.84
C GLY A 14 -17.86 14.21 28.06
N ARG A 15 -17.92 14.23 26.73
CA ARG A 15 -17.40 13.14 25.87
C ARG A 15 -15.88 13.08 25.86
N GLY A 16 -15.20 14.23 25.84
CA GLY A 16 -13.74 14.29 25.90
C GLY A 16 -13.18 13.70 27.20
N MET A 17 -13.87 13.90 28.33
CA MET A 17 -13.46 13.34 29.62
C MET A 17 -13.62 11.82 29.67
N VAL A 18 -14.64 11.25 29.02
CA VAL A 18 -14.85 9.80 28.94
C VAL A 18 -13.71 9.13 28.16
N VAL A 19 -13.36 9.64 26.97
CA VAL A 19 -12.26 9.09 26.15
C VAL A 19 -10.93 9.14 26.90
N ALA A 20 -10.67 10.23 27.64
CA ALA A 20 -9.46 10.35 28.45
C ALA A 20 -9.39 9.36 29.62
N THR A 21 -10.54 8.90 30.12
CA THR A 21 -10.62 8.03 31.31
C THR A 21 -10.59 6.54 30.97
N VAL A 22 -11.26 6.11 29.89
CA VAL A 22 -11.35 4.68 29.51
C VAL A 22 -10.43 4.29 28.35
N GLY A 23 -9.78 5.27 27.70
CA GLY A 23 -8.93 5.06 26.54
C GLY A 23 -9.72 4.90 25.23
N TYR A 24 -9.07 5.26 24.12
CA TYR A 24 -9.71 5.34 22.79
C TYR A 24 -10.27 3.99 22.31
N SER A 25 -9.55 2.89 22.55
CA SER A 25 -9.96 1.55 22.10
C SER A 25 -11.30 1.14 22.73
N LEU A 26 -11.43 1.26 24.05
CA LEU A 26 -12.64 0.88 24.78
C LEU A 26 -13.79 1.87 24.56
N ALA A 27 -13.48 3.17 24.42
CA ALA A 27 -14.48 4.19 24.07
C ALA A 27 -15.06 3.97 22.66
N SER A 28 -14.27 3.44 21.73
CA SER A 28 -14.71 3.09 20.37
C SER A 28 -15.62 1.85 20.37
N GLU A 29 -15.24 0.79 21.09
CA GLU A 29 -16.04 -0.44 21.22
C GLU A 29 -17.42 -0.20 21.85
N LEU A 30 -17.53 0.76 22.77
CA LEU A 30 -18.79 1.14 23.42
C LEU A 30 -19.60 2.18 22.63
N GLY A 31 -19.16 2.59 21.43
CA GLY A 31 -19.83 3.58 20.59
C GLY A 31 -19.80 5.02 21.14
N LEU A 32 -18.96 5.28 22.14
CA LEU A 32 -18.87 6.57 22.84
C LEU A 32 -17.87 7.54 22.17
N ALA A 33 -16.99 7.05 21.31
CA ALA A 33 -15.96 7.84 20.62
C ALA A 33 -16.40 8.49 19.29
N THR A 34 -17.70 8.57 19.01
CA THR A 34 -18.23 8.86 17.66
C THR A 34 -18.18 10.33 17.21
N THR A 35 -17.39 11.23 17.81
CA THR A 35 -17.47 12.67 17.40
C THR A 35 -16.20 13.52 17.50
N PHE A 36 -15.00 12.93 17.62
CA PHE A 36 -13.73 13.69 17.54
C PHE A 36 -12.81 13.30 16.37
N ALA A 37 -13.23 12.36 15.51
CA ALA A 37 -12.49 11.91 14.33
C ALA A 37 -13.22 12.25 13.02
N ALA A 38 -13.96 13.35 12.98
CA ALA A 38 -14.53 13.85 11.72
C ALA A 38 -13.40 14.51 10.91
N ASP A 39 -12.74 13.70 10.07
CA ASP A 39 -11.92 14.05 8.88
C ASP A 39 -10.64 13.21 8.72
N ALA A 40 -10.37 12.22 9.58
CA ALA A 40 -9.33 11.23 9.29
C ALA A 40 -9.91 10.17 8.33
N PRO A 41 -9.35 9.98 7.13
CA PRO A 41 -9.82 8.95 6.22
C PRO A 41 -9.68 7.55 6.85
N ASP A 42 -10.69 6.69 6.64
CA ASP A 42 -10.75 5.36 7.25
C ASP A 42 -9.45 4.58 7.01
N ALA A 43 -8.84 4.13 8.11
CA ALA A 43 -7.63 3.33 8.07
C ALA A 43 -7.88 1.99 7.36
N LEU A 44 -6.92 1.53 6.56
CA LEU A 44 -6.98 0.19 6.01
C LEU A 44 -6.84 -0.85 7.13
N THR A 45 -7.73 -1.84 7.14
CA THR A 45 -7.65 -3.03 8.00
C THR A 45 -7.41 -4.28 7.16
N PHE A 46 -6.62 -5.21 7.69
CA PHE A 46 -6.20 -6.41 6.97
C PHE A 46 -6.69 -7.71 7.63
N GLY A 47 -7.83 -7.65 8.34
CA GLY A 47 -8.48 -8.81 8.92
C GLY A 47 -7.54 -9.63 9.82
N GLU A 48 -7.38 -10.92 9.53
CA GLU A 48 -6.53 -11.82 10.32
C GLU A 48 -5.04 -11.42 10.33
N LEU A 49 -4.57 -10.70 9.30
CA LEU A 49 -3.19 -10.24 9.23
C LEU A 49 -2.96 -8.95 10.01
N GLU A 50 -4.00 -8.23 10.43
CA GLU A 50 -3.89 -6.90 11.05
C GLU A 50 -2.94 -6.91 12.25
N SER A 51 -3.02 -7.93 13.12
CA SER A 51 -2.14 -8.03 14.29
C SER A 51 -0.65 -8.14 13.92
N LEU A 52 -0.33 -8.84 12.82
CA LEU A 52 1.03 -8.97 12.31
C LEU A 52 1.46 -7.71 11.57
N VAL A 53 0.54 -7.03 10.87
CA VAL A 53 0.81 -5.74 10.23
C VAL A 53 1.14 -4.69 11.29
N CYS A 54 0.34 -4.58 12.36
CA CYS A 54 0.63 -3.70 13.49
C CYS A 54 1.95 -4.06 14.16
N LEU A 55 2.28 -5.35 14.34
CA LEU A 55 3.59 -5.76 14.85
C LEU A 55 4.73 -5.15 14.03
N MET A 56 4.65 -5.14 12.70
CA MET A 56 5.68 -4.51 11.84
C MET A 56 5.68 -2.97 11.91
N GLN A 57 4.53 -2.35 12.20
CA GLN A 57 4.40 -0.89 12.23
C GLN A 57 4.60 -0.25 13.60
N GLU A 58 4.56 -1.03 14.67
CA GLU A 58 4.58 -0.53 16.05
C GLU A 58 5.76 -1.06 16.85
N THR A 59 6.38 -2.18 16.44
CA THR A 59 7.53 -2.73 17.15
C THR A 59 8.79 -1.92 16.86
N PRO A 60 9.48 -1.40 17.89
CA PRO A 60 10.78 -0.76 17.72
C PRO A 60 11.79 -1.73 17.07
N ALA A 61 12.64 -1.23 16.16
CA ALA A 61 13.54 -2.06 15.37
C ALA A 61 14.41 -3.01 16.24
N ASN A 62 14.94 -2.53 17.36
CA ASN A 62 15.78 -3.31 18.28
C ASN A 62 15.03 -4.44 19.03
N LYS A 63 13.69 -4.47 18.98
CA LYS A 63 12.85 -5.52 19.58
C LYS A 63 12.24 -6.46 18.55
N LEU A 64 12.35 -6.15 17.26
CA LEU A 64 11.64 -6.88 16.22
C LEU A 64 12.07 -8.34 16.10
N LEU A 65 13.37 -8.64 16.04
CA LEU A 65 13.84 -10.02 15.85
C LEU A 65 13.41 -10.96 17.00
N PRO A 66 13.50 -10.56 18.29
CA PRO A 66 12.88 -11.31 19.38
C PRO A 66 11.38 -11.58 19.17
N GLU A 67 10.59 -10.56 18.81
CA GLU A 67 9.15 -10.70 18.60
C GLU A 67 8.80 -11.63 17.43
N LEU A 68 9.50 -11.50 16.30
CA LEU A 68 9.35 -12.39 15.15
C LEU A 68 9.70 -13.85 15.51
N THR A 69 10.73 -14.04 16.33
CA THR A 69 11.11 -15.38 16.84
C THR A 69 10.00 -15.96 17.70
N THR A 70 9.39 -15.16 18.57
CA THR A 70 8.23 -15.58 19.39
C THR A 70 7.04 -15.97 18.51
N LYS A 71 6.71 -15.18 17.48
CA LYS A 71 5.62 -15.51 16.53
C LYS A 71 5.88 -16.81 15.77
N LEU A 72 7.11 -17.01 15.29
CA LEU A 72 7.50 -18.23 14.58
C LEU A 72 7.38 -19.47 15.48
N LYS A 73 7.87 -19.39 16.71
CA LYS A 73 7.74 -20.48 17.71
C LYS A 73 6.28 -20.77 18.11
N ALA A 74 5.42 -19.75 18.07
CA ALA A 74 3.99 -19.88 18.33
C ALA A 74 3.19 -20.41 17.12
N GLY A 75 3.87 -20.79 16.02
CA GLY A 75 3.24 -21.40 14.85
C GLY A 75 2.87 -20.44 13.71
N THR A 76 3.24 -19.15 13.80
CA THR A 76 3.10 -18.24 12.65
C THR A 76 4.16 -18.58 11.60
N ASP A 77 3.77 -18.98 10.40
CA ASP A 77 4.71 -19.34 9.35
C ASP A 77 5.37 -18.12 8.66
N LEU A 78 6.46 -18.38 7.92
CA LEU A 78 7.19 -17.34 7.18
C LEU A 78 6.34 -16.72 6.06
N LYS A 79 5.33 -17.43 5.55
CA LYS A 79 4.41 -16.94 4.51
C LYS A 79 3.54 -15.81 5.07
N ARG A 80 2.87 -16.04 6.21
CA ARG A 80 2.03 -15.05 6.90
C ARG A 80 2.84 -13.83 7.35
N LEU A 81 4.06 -14.04 7.87
CA LEU A 81 4.95 -12.93 8.24
C LEU A 81 5.34 -12.07 7.02
N THR A 82 5.66 -12.71 5.90
CA THR A 82 5.98 -12.03 4.64
C THR A 82 4.76 -11.26 4.08
N ALA A 83 3.57 -11.87 4.12
CA ALA A 83 2.33 -11.23 3.69
C ALA A 83 2.00 -9.97 4.51
N ALA A 84 2.08 -10.09 5.84
CA ALA A 84 1.87 -8.95 6.73
C ALA A 84 2.91 -7.84 6.53
N ALA A 85 4.17 -8.19 6.27
CA ALA A 85 5.21 -7.20 5.98
C ALA A 85 4.94 -6.42 4.69
N ALA A 86 4.40 -7.06 3.65
CA ALA A 86 4.00 -6.39 2.41
C ALA A 86 2.85 -5.41 2.63
N LEU A 87 1.82 -5.81 3.39
CA LEU A 87 0.69 -4.94 3.74
C LEU A 87 1.10 -3.77 4.62
N ALA A 88 1.97 -3.99 5.61
CA ALA A 88 2.54 -2.93 6.44
C ALA A 88 3.33 -1.92 5.59
N ASN A 89 4.14 -2.41 4.65
CA ASN A 89 4.89 -1.59 3.73
C ASN A 89 3.97 -0.75 2.84
N ALA A 90 2.98 -1.40 2.20
CA ALA A 90 2.01 -0.72 1.36
C ALA A 90 1.29 0.37 2.15
N ARG A 91 0.76 0.03 3.33
CA ARG A 91 0.05 0.95 4.22
C ARG A 91 0.91 2.18 4.58
N THR A 92 2.18 1.96 4.94
CA THR A 92 3.08 3.04 5.36
C THR A 92 3.60 3.90 4.21
N PHE A 93 3.99 3.32 3.06
CA PHE A 93 4.74 4.07 2.05
C PHE A 93 3.96 4.38 0.78
N GLY A 94 2.91 3.60 0.46
CA GLY A 94 2.15 3.80 -0.76
C GLY A 94 2.98 3.85 -2.05
N GLY A 95 4.12 3.15 -2.11
CA GLY A 95 5.00 3.14 -3.29
C GLY A 95 5.89 4.37 -3.47
N GLU A 96 5.97 5.28 -2.50
CA GLU A 96 6.67 6.56 -2.66
C GLU A 96 8.03 6.68 -1.96
N ASP A 97 8.34 5.77 -1.04
CA ASP A 97 9.63 5.74 -0.33
C ASP A 97 10.61 4.80 -1.01
N TYR A 98 11.76 5.34 -1.43
CA TYR A 98 12.79 4.60 -2.17
C TYR A 98 13.22 3.32 -1.44
N VAL A 99 13.53 3.42 -0.16
CA VAL A 99 13.93 2.25 0.63
C VAL A 99 12.73 1.33 0.83
N GLY A 100 11.56 1.89 1.14
CA GLY A 100 10.31 1.18 1.36
C GLY A 100 9.98 0.22 0.23
N PHE A 101 9.82 0.71 -1.00
CA PHE A 101 9.44 -0.18 -2.09
C PHE A 101 10.53 -1.22 -2.44
N HIS A 102 11.82 -0.93 -2.23
CA HIS A 102 12.89 -1.94 -2.40
C HIS A 102 12.78 -3.07 -1.38
N THR A 103 12.42 -2.74 -0.13
CA THR A 103 12.20 -3.79 0.89
C THR A 103 10.98 -4.64 0.57
N MET A 104 9.92 -4.06 -0.01
CA MET A 104 8.77 -4.82 -0.51
C MET A 104 9.17 -5.76 -1.66
N MET A 105 9.94 -5.26 -2.64
CA MET A 105 10.44 -6.07 -3.76
C MET A 105 11.33 -7.24 -3.31
N ALA A 106 11.98 -7.13 -2.14
CA ALA A 106 12.82 -8.18 -1.58
C ALA A 106 12.04 -9.28 -0.83
N LEU A 107 10.74 -9.09 -0.54
CA LEU A 107 9.93 -10.04 0.24
C LEU A 107 9.75 -11.40 -0.45
N SER A 108 9.29 -11.40 -1.70
CA SER A 108 9.06 -12.64 -2.46
C SER A 108 10.38 -13.41 -2.70
N PRO A 109 11.49 -12.76 -3.13
CA PRO A 109 12.81 -13.42 -3.20
C PRO A 109 13.31 -13.97 -1.86
N ALA A 110 13.12 -13.26 -0.75
CA ALA A 110 13.52 -13.75 0.57
C ALA A 110 12.74 -14.99 1.00
N LEU A 111 11.42 -15.01 0.74
CA LEU A 111 10.60 -16.19 1.02
C LEU A 111 10.97 -17.37 0.11
N HIS A 112 11.36 -17.12 -1.14
CA HIS A 112 11.89 -18.17 -2.02
C HIS A 112 13.21 -18.74 -1.48
N MET A 113 14.19 -17.87 -1.19
CA MET A 113 15.49 -18.30 -0.63
C MET A 113 15.34 -19.07 0.69
N ALA A 114 14.35 -18.71 1.52
CA ALA A 114 14.06 -19.44 2.75
C ALA A 114 13.75 -20.93 2.50
N ARG A 115 13.10 -21.28 1.38
CA ARG A 115 12.74 -22.66 1.04
C ARG A 115 13.94 -23.48 0.54
N GLU A 116 14.97 -22.81 0.05
CA GLU A 116 16.20 -23.43 -0.45
C GLU A 116 17.24 -23.69 0.67
N LEU A 117 16.98 -23.21 1.90
CA LEU A 117 17.89 -23.35 3.03
C LEU A 117 17.51 -24.52 3.96
N PRO A 118 18.48 -25.08 4.70
CA PRO A 118 18.20 -26.03 5.79
C PRO A 118 17.27 -25.40 6.84
N ASP A 119 16.44 -26.22 7.49
CA ASP A 119 15.42 -25.80 8.47
C ASP A 119 15.91 -24.77 9.49
N ALA A 120 17.11 -24.99 10.06
CA ALA A 120 17.71 -24.09 11.06
C ALA A 120 18.03 -22.68 10.54
N GLN A 121 18.05 -22.47 9.22
CA GLN A 121 18.41 -21.22 8.56
C GLN A 121 17.27 -20.61 7.73
N GLN A 122 16.13 -21.29 7.56
CA GLN A 122 15.04 -20.84 6.68
C GLN A 122 14.52 -19.45 7.05
N ALA A 123 14.47 -19.11 8.34
CA ALA A 123 14.00 -17.79 8.77
C ALA A 123 14.94 -16.64 8.36
N LEU A 124 16.22 -16.92 8.10
CA LEU A 124 17.26 -15.90 7.96
C LEU A 124 17.00 -14.90 6.82
N PRO A 125 16.66 -15.32 5.57
CA PRO A 125 16.41 -14.37 4.49
C PRO A 125 15.18 -13.49 4.77
N VAL A 126 14.10 -14.09 5.28
CA VAL A 126 12.85 -13.39 5.60
C VAL A 126 13.07 -12.39 6.73
N PHE A 127 13.72 -12.80 7.83
CA PHE A 127 13.96 -11.93 8.98
C PHE A 127 14.84 -10.72 8.62
N LYS A 128 15.83 -10.89 7.74
CA LYS A 128 16.64 -9.78 7.23
C LYS A 128 15.79 -8.72 6.52
N VAL A 129 14.89 -9.14 5.62
CA VAL A 129 14.02 -8.22 4.88
C VAL A 129 12.99 -7.57 5.80
N LEU A 130 12.35 -8.35 6.68
CA LEU A 130 11.39 -7.84 7.65
C LEU A 130 12.02 -6.80 8.59
N TYR A 131 13.25 -7.04 9.04
CA TYR A 131 14.00 -6.08 9.85
C TYR A 131 14.25 -4.77 9.11
N ARG A 132 14.74 -4.83 7.86
CA ARG A 132 14.99 -3.61 7.07
C ARG A 132 13.70 -2.85 6.78
N ASN A 133 12.63 -3.56 6.41
CA ASN A 133 11.31 -2.99 6.12
C ASN A 133 10.74 -2.28 7.35
N THR A 134 10.64 -2.99 8.48
CA THR A 134 10.11 -2.46 9.74
C THR A 134 10.95 -1.31 10.26
N THR A 135 12.28 -1.39 10.18
CA THR A 135 13.16 -0.27 10.55
C THR A 135 12.83 0.97 9.72
N ARG A 136 12.64 0.82 8.40
CA ARG A 136 12.25 1.94 7.54
C ARG A 136 10.85 2.48 7.87
N ILE A 137 9.91 1.61 8.24
CA ILE A 137 8.57 2.00 8.69
C ILE A 137 8.67 2.86 9.95
N GLN A 138 9.49 2.45 10.94
CA GLN A 138 9.73 3.23 12.17
C GLN A 138 10.41 4.57 11.88
N GLU A 139 11.39 4.61 10.99
CA GLU A 139 12.06 5.86 10.55
C GLU A 139 11.07 6.86 9.91
N LYS A 140 9.96 6.37 9.34
CA LYS A 140 8.89 7.18 8.77
C LYS A 140 7.73 7.45 9.73
N GLY A 141 7.88 7.07 11.00
CA GLY A 141 6.91 7.37 12.04
C GLY A 141 5.96 6.22 12.41
N GLY A 142 6.07 5.07 11.76
CA GLY A 142 5.28 3.88 12.09
C GLY A 142 3.79 4.05 11.76
N ARG A 143 2.92 3.50 12.61
CA ARG A 143 1.46 3.46 12.40
C ARG A 143 0.81 4.85 12.25
N LYS A 144 1.32 5.88 12.94
CA LYS A 144 0.72 7.22 12.97
C LYS A 144 0.92 8.03 11.68
N ASP A 145 1.90 7.67 10.85
CA ASP A 145 2.34 8.42 9.67
C ASP A 145 2.14 7.60 8.39
N GLU A 146 1.15 6.70 8.40
CA GLU A 146 0.76 5.93 7.22
C GLU A 146 0.06 6.78 6.16
N VAL A 147 0.19 6.39 4.90
CA VAL A 147 -0.22 7.23 3.76
C VAL A 147 -1.37 6.64 2.94
N LEU A 148 -1.65 5.35 3.12
CA LEU A 148 -2.66 4.62 2.38
C LEU A 148 -3.91 4.43 3.23
N HIS A 149 -5.01 5.05 2.80
CA HIS A 149 -6.33 4.95 3.43
C HIS A 149 -7.37 4.36 2.46
N ALA A 150 -8.59 4.13 2.94
CA ALA A 150 -9.70 3.68 2.10
C ALA A 150 -9.97 4.68 0.96
N VAL A 151 -10.26 4.16 -0.24
CA VAL A 151 -10.64 4.95 -1.42
C VAL A 151 -11.84 4.28 -2.06
N ALA A 152 -12.92 5.04 -2.25
CA ALA A 152 -14.11 4.57 -2.93
C ALA A 152 -13.85 4.41 -4.45
N PRO A 153 -14.42 3.39 -5.11
CA PRO A 153 -14.39 3.27 -6.56
C PRO A 153 -14.96 4.51 -7.26
N GLY A 154 -14.22 5.02 -8.24
CA GLY A 154 -14.67 6.09 -9.13
C GLY A 154 -15.59 5.61 -10.26
N LYS A 155 -15.95 6.52 -11.16
CA LYS A 155 -16.68 6.18 -12.39
C LYS A 155 -15.71 5.77 -13.49
N LEU A 156 -15.96 4.62 -14.12
CA LEU A 156 -15.20 4.18 -15.30
C LEU A 156 -15.87 4.64 -16.60
N PRO A 157 -15.10 4.81 -17.69
CA PRO A 157 -15.66 4.92 -19.04
C PRO A 157 -16.53 3.71 -19.40
N ALA A 158 -17.59 3.93 -20.18
CA ALA A 158 -18.49 2.86 -20.61
C ALA A 158 -17.80 1.81 -21.52
N ALA A 159 -16.79 2.23 -22.29
CA ALA A 159 -16.01 1.33 -23.13
C ALA A 159 -14.83 0.75 -22.34
N GLN A 160 -14.85 -0.55 -22.06
CA GLN A 160 -13.82 -1.25 -21.30
C GLN A 160 -12.42 -1.08 -21.88
N THR A 161 -12.29 -1.10 -23.22
CA THR A 161 -11.02 -0.93 -23.96
C THR A 161 -10.30 0.39 -23.69
N LYS A 162 -10.97 1.38 -23.07
CA LYS A 162 -10.38 2.70 -22.76
C LYS A 162 -10.04 2.88 -21.28
N SER A 163 -10.22 1.86 -20.44
CA SER A 163 -10.14 2.04 -18.99
C SER A 163 -8.69 2.19 -18.50
N GLY A 164 -7.76 1.35 -18.97
CA GLY A 164 -6.33 1.53 -18.72
C GLY A 164 -5.75 2.82 -19.31
N GLU A 165 -6.24 3.27 -20.47
CA GLU A 165 -5.84 4.55 -21.06
C GLU A 165 -6.28 5.75 -20.21
N ALA A 166 -7.48 5.68 -19.64
CA ALA A 166 -7.98 6.70 -18.72
C ALA A 166 -7.11 6.77 -17.46
N LEU A 167 -6.72 5.64 -16.89
CA LEU A 167 -5.77 5.60 -15.77
C LEU A 167 -4.42 6.23 -16.15
N ARG A 168 -3.85 5.87 -17.31
CA ARG A 168 -2.61 6.48 -17.82
C ARG A 168 -2.75 8.00 -17.96
N ALA A 169 -3.88 8.49 -18.48
CA ALA A 169 -4.11 9.92 -18.66
C ALA A 169 -4.09 10.67 -17.32
N LEU A 170 -4.74 10.11 -16.30
CA LEU A 170 -4.76 10.68 -14.94
C LEU A 170 -3.35 10.67 -14.31
N VAL A 171 -2.61 9.58 -14.46
CA VAL A 171 -1.20 9.49 -14.01
C VAL A 171 -0.36 10.59 -14.63
N ARG A 172 -0.47 10.80 -15.95
CA ARG A 172 0.25 11.87 -16.68
C ARG A 172 -0.18 13.28 -16.27
N GLN A 173 -1.44 13.45 -15.90
CA GLN A 173 -1.98 14.70 -15.34
C GLN A 173 -1.60 14.92 -13.88
N LYS A 174 -0.95 13.93 -13.24
CA LYS A 174 -0.55 13.94 -11.83
C LYS A 174 -1.75 13.99 -10.88
N ASP A 175 -2.89 13.47 -11.32
CA ASP A 175 -4.12 13.45 -10.55
C ASP A 175 -4.19 12.18 -9.69
N VAL A 176 -3.54 12.23 -8.51
CA VAL A 176 -3.48 11.09 -7.58
C VAL A 176 -4.87 10.62 -7.20
N ALA A 177 -5.75 11.53 -6.80
CA ALA A 177 -7.07 11.19 -6.26
C ALA A 177 -7.92 10.43 -7.28
N ASN A 178 -8.03 10.96 -8.50
CA ASN A 178 -8.82 10.29 -9.54
C ASN A 178 -8.12 9.04 -10.07
N ALA A 179 -6.78 8.99 -10.09
CA ALA A 179 -6.06 7.77 -10.49
C ALA A 179 -6.29 6.62 -9.50
N GLU A 180 -6.29 6.89 -8.19
CA GLU A 180 -6.60 5.88 -7.16
C GLU A 180 -8.06 5.43 -7.23
N GLN A 181 -9.01 6.35 -7.39
CA GLN A 181 -10.43 6.00 -7.55
C GLN A 181 -10.68 5.18 -8.83
N THR A 182 -9.97 5.51 -9.92
CA THR A 182 -10.03 4.75 -11.17
C THR A 182 -9.50 3.34 -10.95
N LEU A 183 -8.33 3.19 -10.33
CA LEU A 183 -7.78 1.86 -9.99
C LEU A 183 -8.75 1.06 -9.13
N ALA A 184 -9.34 1.66 -8.09
CA ALA A 184 -10.33 1.01 -7.24
C ALA A 184 -11.52 0.48 -8.05
N ALA A 185 -11.99 1.25 -9.03
CA ALA A 185 -13.08 0.83 -9.91
C ALA A 185 -12.67 -0.27 -10.91
N LEU A 186 -11.44 -0.23 -11.44
CA LEU A 186 -10.91 -1.29 -12.32
C LEU A 186 -10.87 -2.63 -11.59
N ILE A 187 -10.37 -2.63 -10.36
CA ILE A 187 -10.27 -3.83 -9.50
C ILE A 187 -11.66 -4.35 -9.12
N SER A 188 -12.58 -3.45 -8.78
CA SER A 188 -13.97 -3.82 -8.47
C SER A 188 -14.69 -4.47 -9.66
N ARG A 189 -14.26 -4.16 -10.89
CA ARG A 189 -14.81 -4.76 -12.12
C ARG A 189 -14.20 -6.15 -12.39
N SER A 190 -12.88 -6.28 -12.26
CA SER A 190 -12.15 -7.54 -12.48
C SER A 190 -10.75 -7.43 -11.87
N GLU A 191 -10.46 -8.21 -10.82
CA GLU A 191 -9.15 -8.25 -10.18
C GLU A 191 -8.05 -8.69 -11.17
N GLY A 192 -8.37 -9.68 -12.01
CA GLY A 192 -7.48 -10.21 -13.05
C GLY A 192 -7.13 -9.21 -14.14
N ASP A 193 -8.13 -8.45 -14.62
CA ASP A 193 -7.90 -7.48 -15.71
C ASP A 193 -7.31 -6.17 -15.19
N ALA A 194 -7.50 -5.83 -13.91
CA ALA A 194 -6.99 -4.59 -13.35
C ALA A 194 -5.46 -4.48 -13.43
N PHE A 195 -4.74 -5.61 -13.37
CA PHE A 195 -3.30 -5.62 -13.64
C PHE A 195 -3.00 -5.20 -15.08
N ASN A 196 -3.70 -5.78 -16.06
CA ASN A 196 -3.56 -5.42 -17.47
C ASN A 196 -3.92 -3.94 -17.72
N ASP A 197 -5.01 -3.45 -17.12
CA ASP A 197 -5.39 -2.04 -17.18
C ASP A 197 -4.28 -1.13 -16.59
N LEU A 198 -3.64 -1.53 -15.49
CA LEU A 198 -2.51 -0.81 -14.89
C LEU A 198 -1.28 -0.80 -15.81
N LEU A 199 -1.03 -1.85 -16.60
CA LEU A 199 0.11 -1.89 -17.52
C LEU A 199 0.11 -0.71 -18.50
N HIS A 200 -1.07 -0.19 -18.85
CA HIS A 200 -1.16 1.02 -19.69
C HIS A 200 -0.45 2.22 -19.06
N ALA A 201 -0.42 2.36 -17.73
CA ALA A 201 0.22 3.48 -17.05
C ALA A 201 1.75 3.37 -16.93
N VAL A 202 2.32 2.19 -17.19
CA VAL A 202 3.76 1.92 -17.01
C VAL A 202 4.51 1.56 -18.30
N GLN A 203 3.80 1.12 -19.35
CA GLN A 203 4.38 0.55 -20.58
C GLN A 203 5.32 1.45 -21.38
N ASP A 204 5.21 2.78 -21.22
CA ASP A 204 5.84 3.74 -22.13
C ASP A 204 7.04 4.47 -21.51
N ASN A 205 7.68 3.90 -20.50
CA ASN A 205 8.83 4.51 -19.84
C ASN A 205 9.92 3.49 -19.51
N THR A 206 11.19 3.90 -19.54
CA THR A 206 12.36 3.04 -19.30
C THR A 206 12.77 2.94 -17.83
N GLU A 207 12.13 3.71 -16.97
CA GLU A 207 12.39 3.68 -15.54
C GLU A 207 12.04 2.29 -14.97
N VAL A 208 13.01 1.65 -14.31
CA VAL A 208 12.93 0.24 -13.92
C VAL A 208 11.87 -0.06 -12.88
N HIS A 209 11.56 0.87 -11.97
CA HIS A 209 10.51 0.70 -10.96
C HIS A 209 9.11 0.67 -11.59
N ARG A 210 8.90 1.33 -12.74
CA ARG A 210 7.65 1.18 -13.51
C ARG A 210 7.43 -0.24 -14.03
N VAL A 211 8.48 -1.05 -14.15
CA VAL A 211 8.36 -2.48 -14.48
C VAL A 211 8.28 -3.33 -13.21
N VAL A 212 9.23 -3.16 -12.29
CA VAL A 212 9.36 -4.08 -11.15
C VAL A 212 8.27 -3.87 -10.09
N LEU A 213 7.82 -2.64 -9.85
CA LEU A 213 6.82 -2.36 -8.81
C LEU A 213 5.44 -2.96 -9.11
N PRO A 214 4.85 -2.82 -10.32
CA PRO A 214 3.59 -3.49 -10.63
C PRO A 214 3.73 -5.00 -10.61
N TYR A 215 4.78 -5.55 -11.23
CA TYR A 215 5.00 -7.00 -11.22
C TYR A 215 5.12 -7.56 -9.80
N ARG A 216 5.95 -6.97 -8.94
CA ARG A 216 6.12 -7.45 -7.55
C ARG A 216 4.86 -7.29 -6.71
N SER A 217 4.09 -6.22 -6.95
CA SER A 217 2.81 -6.00 -6.29
C SER A 217 1.80 -7.08 -6.69
N TRP A 218 1.79 -7.49 -7.96
CA TRP A 218 0.94 -8.56 -8.47
C TRP A 218 1.37 -9.95 -8.00
N ASP A 219 2.67 -10.28 -8.12
CA ASP A 219 3.26 -11.56 -7.68
C ASP A 219 2.97 -11.85 -6.20
N LEU A 220 3.00 -10.81 -5.36
CA LEU A 220 2.70 -10.95 -3.93
C LEU A 220 1.23 -11.29 -3.65
N LEU A 221 0.29 -11.08 -4.59
CA LEU A 221 -1.13 -11.38 -4.36
C LEU A 221 -1.39 -12.89 -4.24
N ASP A 222 -0.58 -13.76 -4.83
CA ASP A 222 -0.70 -15.20 -4.65
C ASP A 222 -0.33 -15.64 -3.22
N LEU A 223 0.44 -14.81 -2.51
CA LEU A 223 0.77 -15.00 -1.10
C LEU A 223 -0.23 -14.31 -0.16
N ILE A 224 -0.66 -13.10 -0.51
CA ILE A 224 -1.43 -12.20 0.36
C ILE A 224 -2.95 -12.41 0.20
N GLY A 225 -3.39 -12.77 -1.01
CA GLY A 225 -4.79 -12.84 -1.42
C GLY A 225 -5.16 -11.71 -2.40
N HIS A 226 -5.85 -12.07 -3.47
CA HIS A 226 -6.23 -11.15 -4.56
C HIS A 226 -7.19 -10.03 -4.14
N HIS A 227 -7.97 -10.21 -3.07
CA HIS A 227 -8.79 -9.15 -2.46
C HIS A 227 -7.97 -7.94 -1.95
N HIS A 228 -6.65 -8.08 -1.79
CA HIS A 228 -5.74 -6.99 -1.46
C HIS A 228 -5.13 -6.29 -2.70
N ALA A 229 -5.54 -6.65 -3.93
CA ALA A 229 -5.02 -6.09 -5.18
C ALA A 229 -5.00 -4.57 -5.17
N HIS A 230 -6.05 -3.93 -4.65
CA HIS A 230 -6.12 -2.48 -4.61
C HIS A 230 -5.04 -1.87 -3.72
N THR A 231 -4.80 -2.44 -2.53
CA THR A 231 -3.73 -1.96 -1.64
C THR A 231 -2.36 -2.10 -2.29
N LEU A 232 -2.07 -3.24 -2.93
CA LEU A 232 -0.74 -3.55 -3.46
C LEU A 232 -0.47 -2.79 -4.76
N LEU A 233 -1.37 -2.86 -5.74
CA LEU A 233 -1.21 -2.23 -7.06
C LEU A 233 -1.23 -0.70 -7.00
N ARG A 234 -1.88 -0.12 -5.99
CA ARG A 234 -1.93 1.35 -5.80
C ARG A 234 -0.56 1.97 -5.54
N GLN A 235 0.38 1.20 -5.00
CA GLN A 235 1.77 1.64 -4.87
C GLN A 235 2.38 2.01 -6.23
N SER A 236 2.08 1.24 -7.27
CA SER A 236 2.53 1.51 -8.64
C SER A 236 1.90 2.78 -9.21
N VAL A 237 0.61 3.01 -8.95
CA VAL A 237 -0.08 4.23 -9.40
C VAL A 237 0.53 5.47 -8.76
N ARG A 238 0.70 5.49 -7.43
CA ARG A 238 1.35 6.61 -6.71
C ARG A 238 2.78 6.83 -7.17
N TYR A 239 3.55 5.75 -7.30
CA TYR A 239 4.91 5.83 -7.84
C TYR A 239 4.92 6.50 -9.21
N CYS A 240 4.03 6.08 -10.13
CA CYS A 240 3.99 6.64 -11.47
C CYS A 240 3.60 8.12 -11.47
N VAL A 241 2.61 8.53 -10.67
CA VAL A 241 2.22 9.94 -10.52
C VAL A 241 3.39 10.78 -10.00
N LYS A 242 4.06 10.31 -8.95
CA LYS A 242 5.27 10.96 -8.42
C LYS A 242 6.37 11.01 -9.47
N ALA A 243 6.53 9.94 -10.24
CA ALA A 243 7.52 9.83 -11.30
C ALA A 243 7.34 10.91 -12.38
N GLU A 244 6.10 11.30 -12.71
CA GLU A 244 5.80 12.39 -13.65
C GLU A 244 6.21 13.79 -13.16
N SER A 245 6.57 13.93 -11.88
CA SER A 245 7.05 15.20 -11.32
C SER A 245 8.56 15.38 -11.39
N HIS A 246 9.33 14.35 -11.78
CA HIS A 246 10.77 14.50 -11.97
C HIS A 246 11.07 15.37 -13.20
N PRO A 247 12.22 16.07 -13.24
CA PRO A 247 12.64 16.82 -14.41
C PRO A 247 12.68 15.92 -15.65
N ARG A 248 11.93 16.33 -16.68
CA ARG A 248 11.87 15.63 -17.96
C ARG A 248 12.80 16.35 -18.94
N ASN A 249 13.59 15.59 -19.69
CA ASN A 249 14.27 16.10 -20.87
C ASN A 249 13.82 15.28 -22.09
N ALA A 250 14.06 15.82 -23.29
CA ALA A 250 13.59 15.20 -24.54
C ALA A 250 14.07 13.75 -24.70
N VAL A 251 15.29 13.44 -24.24
CA VAL A 251 15.88 12.10 -24.31
C VAL A 251 15.16 11.10 -23.39
N TRP A 252 14.80 11.53 -22.17
CA TRP A 252 14.06 10.69 -21.23
C TRP A 252 12.62 10.39 -21.67
N ASP A 253 12.03 11.25 -22.50
CA ASP A 253 10.67 11.10 -22.99
C ASP A 253 10.56 10.39 -24.34
N GLU A 254 11.65 10.29 -25.08
CA GLU A 254 11.71 9.62 -26.38
C GLU A 254 11.15 8.18 -26.33
N PRO A 255 11.47 7.34 -25.32
CA PRO A 255 10.91 6.00 -25.22
C PRO A 255 9.38 5.96 -25.16
N ARG A 256 8.73 7.03 -24.65
CA ARG A 256 7.26 7.10 -24.56
C ARG A 256 6.58 7.06 -25.93
N THR A 257 7.30 7.51 -26.95
CA THR A 257 6.84 7.53 -28.35
C THR A 257 7.45 6.38 -29.13
N LEU A 258 8.74 6.11 -28.92
CA LEU A 258 9.47 5.12 -29.70
C LEU A 258 9.01 3.68 -29.40
N LEU A 259 8.80 3.32 -28.13
CA LEU A 259 8.44 1.93 -27.78
C LEU A 259 7.10 1.51 -28.40
N PRO A 260 5.99 2.27 -28.24
CA PRO A 260 4.73 1.89 -28.88
C PRO A 260 4.83 1.89 -30.41
N LYS A 261 5.56 2.87 -30.98
CA LYS A 261 5.76 2.97 -32.43
C LYS A 261 6.50 1.75 -32.98
N VAL A 262 7.56 1.29 -32.33
CA VAL A 262 8.32 0.09 -32.74
C VAL A 262 7.41 -1.14 -32.69
N LEU A 263 6.61 -1.32 -31.64
CA LEU A 263 5.67 -2.45 -31.56
C LEU A 263 4.63 -2.39 -32.70
N GLU A 264 4.07 -1.21 -32.97
CA GLU A 264 3.11 -1.00 -34.07
C GLU A 264 3.73 -1.26 -35.45
N GLU A 265 4.91 -0.70 -35.74
CA GLU A 265 5.63 -0.87 -37.01
C GLU A 265 5.99 -2.34 -37.28
N HIS A 266 6.29 -3.09 -36.22
CA HIS A 266 6.66 -4.51 -36.32
C HIS A 266 5.51 -5.48 -36.09
N ARG A 267 4.29 -5.00 -35.80
CA ARG A 267 3.08 -5.80 -35.52
C ARG A 267 3.27 -6.80 -34.37
N LEU A 268 3.89 -6.33 -33.29
CA LEU A 268 4.12 -7.08 -32.04
C LEU A 268 3.05 -6.79 -31.00
#